data_AF-A0A4Z0F5R1-F1
#
_entry.id   AF-A0A4Z0F5R1-F1
#
_cell.length_a   1.000
_cell.length_b   1.000
_cell.length_c   1.000
_cell.angle_alpha   90.00
_cell.angle_beta   90.00
_cell.angle_gamma   90.00
#
_symmetry.space_group_name_H-M   'P 1'
#
loop_
_entity.id
_entity.type
_entity.pdbx_description
1 polymer ?
#
loop_
_entity_poly.entity_id
_entity_poly.type
_entity_poly.pdbx_seq_one_letter_code
_entity_poly.pdbx_strand_id
1 'polypeptide(L)'
;MSQTPSAALPDLPSERPSRLDIEVRRETARVLLRDFRDWMQTRHAWFRDDGLLLNELADCLKHVDPFKAMHEAVVLHGWPGDYEGVELFRRSAAPLRKVVERLTQRWIVSTGIRFPARADDTVTYLRDSAGLKVRQTGVVITVDRNTATAVLRVIWNGKKNEAVRINAEDVCSVTPAVTVSSPSPEPIGGGTAA
;
A
#
# COMPACT_ATOMS: atom_id res chain seq x y z
N MET A 1 -10.28 36.47 20.58
CA MET A 1 -10.16 35.01 20.39
C MET A 1 -9.28 34.79 19.16
N SER A 2 -8.01 34.47 19.36
CA SER A 2 -7.04 34.34 18.26
C SER A 2 -7.23 32.98 17.58
N GLN A 3 -7.64 32.99 16.32
CA GLN A 3 -7.63 31.79 15.47
C GLN A 3 -6.19 31.57 15.03
N THR A 4 -5.57 30.48 15.48
CA THR A 4 -4.29 30.01 14.94
C THR A 4 -4.53 29.58 13.49
N PRO A 5 -3.79 30.11 12.50
CA PRO A 5 -3.93 29.68 11.12
C PRO A 5 -3.59 28.18 11.05
N SER A 6 -4.55 27.36 10.62
CA SER A 6 -4.33 25.95 10.32
C SER A 6 -3.38 25.90 9.14
N ALA A 7 -2.09 25.71 9.42
CA ALA A 7 -1.09 25.53 8.39
C ALA A 7 -1.52 24.34 7.53
N ALA A 8 -1.74 24.59 6.23
CA ALA A 8 -1.93 23.53 5.26
C ALA A 8 -0.73 22.58 5.40
N LEU A 9 -1.00 21.36 5.88
CA LEU A 9 0.05 20.36 6.01
C LEU A 9 0.56 20.05 4.59
N PRO A 10 1.88 19.93 4.38
CA PRO A 10 2.47 19.68 3.06
C PRO A 10 1.83 18.46 2.39
N ASP A 11 1.79 18.38 1.07
CA ASP A 11 1.33 17.16 0.38
C ASP A 11 2.01 15.93 1.00
N LEU A 12 1.23 14.89 1.33
CA LEU A 12 1.81 13.68 1.87
C LEU A 12 2.83 13.16 0.83
N PRO A 13 4.06 12.83 1.24
CA PRO A 13 5.03 12.21 0.36
C PRO A 13 4.48 10.90 -0.21
N SER A 14 5.05 10.45 -1.34
CA SER A 14 4.65 9.25 -2.11
C SER A 14 4.08 8.14 -1.22
N GLU A 15 2.98 7.54 -1.65
CA GLU A 15 2.21 6.53 -0.91
C GLU A 15 3.11 5.53 -0.15
N ARG A 16 2.67 5.14 1.06
CA ARG A 16 3.40 4.16 1.87
C ARG A 16 3.60 2.87 1.06
N PRO A 17 4.82 2.29 1.05
CA PRO A 17 5.11 1.09 0.28
C PRO A 17 4.11 -0.04 0.51
N SER A 18 3.49 -0.50 -0.57
CA SER A 18 2.54 -1.61 -0.60
C SER A 18 3.16 -2.82 -1.30
N ARG A 19 2.64 -4.01 -1.01
CA ARG A 19 3.08 -5.25 -1.67
C ARG A 19 2.93 -5.24 -3.20
N LEU A 20 2.05 -4.39 -3.74
CA LEU A 20 1.77 -4.32 -5.18
C LEU A 20 2.71 -3.35 -5.90
N ASP A 21 3.43 -2.52 -5.14
CA ASP A 21 4.33 -1.52 -5.70
C ASP A 21 5.44 -2.21 -6.49
N ILE A 22 5.74 -1.65 -7.66
CA ILE A 22 6.73 -2.26 -8.57
C ILE A 22 8.11 -2.36 -7.92
N GLU A 23 8.49 -1.39 -7.07
CA GLU A 23 9.76 -1.42 -6.33
C GLU A 23 9.79 -2.60 -5.34
N VAL A 24 8.71 -2.81 -4.58
CA VAL A 24 8.60 -3.94 -3.66
C VAL A 24 8.70 -5.27 -4.42
N ARG A 25 8.00 -5.40 -5.55
CA ARG A 25 8.02 -6.62 -6.36
C ARG A 25 9.39 -6.88 -6.99
N ARG A 26 10.06 -5.85 -7.52
CA ARG A 26 11.42 -5.96 -8.07
C ARG A 26 12.45 -6.34 -7.01
N GLU A 27 12.36 -5.76 -5.83
CA GLU A 27 13.30 -6.06 -4.74
C GLU A 27 13.09 -7.49 -4.23
N THR A 28 11.84 -7.95 -4.22
CA THR A 28 11.49 -9.33 -3.90
C THR A 28 11.99 -10.28 -4.98
N ALA A 29 11.81 -9.95 -6.25
CA ALA A 29 12.33 -10.72 -7.38
C ALA A 29 13.86 -10.88 -7.31
N ARG A 30 14.60 -9.82 -6.95
CA ARG A 30 16.06 -9.90 -6.74
C ARG A 30 16.47 -10.92 -5.67
N VAL A 31 15.71 -11.03 -4.58
CA VAL A 31 15.97 -12.01 -3.52
C VAL A 31 15.75 -13.44 -4.01
N LEU A 32 14.74 -13.63 -4.86
CA LEU A 32 14.31 -14.94 -5.37
C LEU A 32 15.02 -15.35 -6.66
N LEU A 33 15.74 -14.42 -7.31
CA LEU A 33 16.25 -14.55 -8.67
C LEU A 33 17.08 -15.81 -8.86
N ARG A 34 17.95 -16.12 -7.89
CA ARG A 34 18.79 -17.32 -7.95
C ARG A 34 17.95 -18.60 -8.02
N ASP A 35 16.98 -18.76 -7.14
CA ASP A 35 16.17 -19.97 -7.06
C ASP A 35 15.33 -20.16 -8.33
N PHE A 36 14.75 -19.08 -8.85
CA PHE A 36 14.01 -19.11 -10.11
C PHE A 36 14.91 -19.36 -11.31
N ARG A 37 16.13 -18.81 -11.33
CA ARG A 37 17.10 -19.07 -12.40
C ARG A 37 17.52 -20.52 -12.40
N ASP A 38 17.88 -21.07 -11.23
CA ASP A 38 18.31 -22.44 -11.08
C ASP A 38 17.16 -23.40 -11.51
N TRP A 39 15.92 -23.08 -11.14
CA TRP A 39 14.72 -23.81 -11.59
C TRP A 39 14.45 -23.67 -13.10
N MET A 40 14.59 -22.49 -13.69
CA MET A 40 14.42 -22.29 -15.14
C MET A 40 15.47 -23.06 -15.93
N GLN A 41 16.72 -23.07 -15.49
CA GLN A 41 17.82 -23.73 -16.20
C GLN A 41 17.68 -25.26 -16.26
N THR A 42 17.01 -25.90 -15.30
CA THR A 42 16.75 -27.34 -15.37
C THR A 42 15.71 -27.72 -16.43
N ARG A 43 14.90 -26.76 -16.89
CA ARG A 43 13.80 -26.97 -17.86
C ARG A 43 14.08 -26.35 -19.22
N HIS A 44 14.71 -25.20 -19.21
CA HIS A 44 15.17 -24.45 -20.36
C HIS A 44 16.65 -24.16 -20.17
N ALA A 45 17.51 -25.12 -20.51
CA ALA A 45 18.97 -24.98 -20.42
C ALA A 45 19.54 -23.79 -21.22
N TRP A 46 18.76 -23.27 -22.19
CA TRP A 46 19.09 -22.08 -22.98
C TRP A 46 18.77 -20.76 -22.27
N PHE A 47 18.00 -20.77 -21.18
CA PHE A 47 17.59 -19.57 -20.47
C PHE A 47 18.73 -19.03 -19.59
N ARG A 48 19.22 -17.82 -19.91
CA ARG A 48 20.38 -17.20 -19.22
C ARG A 48 20.22 -15.70 -18.94
N ASP A 49 19.06 -15.11 -19.23
CA ASP A 49 18.85 -13.67 -19.05
C ASP A 49 18.24 -13.37 -17.67
N ASP A 50 19.11 -13.08 -16.71
CA ASP A 50 18.74 -12.70 -15.35
C ASP A 50 17.95 -11.38 -15.30
N GLY A 51 18.16 -10.48 -16.27
CA GLY A 51 17.47 -9.19 -16.36
C GLY A 51 16.02 -9.34 -16.82
N LEU A 52 15.79 -10.18 -17.84
CA LEU A 52 14.46 -10.55 -18.29
C LEU A 52 13.71 -11.30 -17.19
N LEU A 53 14.34 -12.33 -16.61
CA LEU A 53 13.77 -13.13 -15.53
C LEU A 53 13.33 -12.28 -14.34
N LEU A 54 14.14 -11.30 -13.95
CA LEU A 54 13.82 -10.40 -12.85
C LEU A 54 12.55 -9.58 -13.12
N ASN A 55 12.40 -9.05 -14.34
CA ASN A 55 11.23 -8.24 -14.69
C ASN A 55 9.96 -9.07 -14.79
N GLU A 56 10.04 -10.25 -15.42
CA GLU A 56 8.92 -11.19 -15.53
C GLU A 56 8.50 -11.71 -14.15
N LEU A 57 9.47 -12.09 -13.30
CA LEU A 57 9.20 -12.49 -11.92
C LEU A 57 8.53 -11.37 -11.13
N ALA A 58 9.00 -10.12 -11.26
CA ALA A 58 8.38 -8.98 -10.60
C ALA A 58 6.93 -8.75 -11.06
N ASP A 59 6.61 -9.01 -12.33
CA ASP A 59 5.23 -8.90 -12.80
C ASP A 59 4.33 -9.96 -12.15
N CYS A 60 4.73 -11.22 -12.20
CA CYS A 60 3.99 -12.34 -11.61
C CYS A 60 3.74 -12.19 -10.09
N LEU A 61 4.68 -11.57 -9.36
CA LEU A 61 4.57 -11.31 -7.92
C LEU A 61 3.45 -10.33 -7.51
N LYS A 62 2.70 -9.76 -8.46
CA LYS A 62 1.46 -9.01 -8.13
C LYS A 62 0.35 -9.91 -7.58
N HIS A 63 0.43 -11.22 -7.84
CA HIS A 63 -0.55 -12.19 -7.38
C HIS A 63 -0.18 -12.76 -6.02
N VAL A 64 -1.16 -12.77 -5.11
CA VAL A 64 -1.04 -13.41 -3.79
C VAL A 64 -1.12 -14.93 -3.89
N ASP A 65 -1.93 -15.40 -4.83
CA ASP A 65 -2.15 -16.81 -5.07
C ASP A 65 -1.01 -17.36 -5.94
N PRO A 66 -0.20 -18.31 -5.44
CA PRO A 66 0.92 -18.85 -6.18
C PRO A 66 0.50 -19.60 -7.46
N PHE A 67 -0.71 -20.16 -7.51
CA PHE A 67 -1.22 -20.77 -8.74
C PHE A 67 -1.57 -19.72 -9.79
N LYS A 68 -2.09 -18.56 -9.38
CA LYS A 68 -2.34 -17.44 -10.31
C LYS A 68 -1.05 -16.82 -10.81
N ALA A 69 -0.08 -16.61 -9.91
CA ALA A 69 1.26 -16.14 -10.28
C ALA A 69 1.91 -17.08 -11.31
N MET A 70 1.82 -18.39 -11.07
CA MET A 70 2.36 -19.40 -11.98
C MET A 70 1.60 -19.45 -13.31
N HIS A 71 0.26 -19.40 -13.27
CA HIS A 71 -0.55 -19.37 -14.47
C HIS A 71 -0.21 -18.16 -15.35
N GLU A 72 -0.02 -16.98 -14.75
CA GLU A 72 0.42 -15.80 -15.48
C GLU A 72 1.82 -15.99 -16.09
N ALA A 73 2.77 -16.56 -15.34
CA ALA A 73 4.11 -16.85 -15.86
C ALA A 73 4.08 -17.78 -17.09
N VAL A 74 3.23 -18.80 -17.07
CA VAL A 74 3.04 -19.71 -18.21
C VAL A 74 2.43 -18.96 -19.40
N VAL A 75 1.33 -18.23 -19.17
CA VAL A 75 0.54 -17.63 -20.25
C VAL A 75 1.24 -16.43 -20.88
N LEU A 76 1.87 -15.56 -20.10
CA LEU A 76 2.46 -14.32 -20.58
C LEU A 76 3.95 -14.45 -20.94
N HIS A 77 4.68 -15.34 -20.25
CA HIS A 77 6.13 -15.46 -20.40
C HIS A 77 6.58 -16.82 -20.94
N GLY A 78 5.64 -17.75 -21.17
CA GLY A 78 5.95 -19.08 -21.70
C GLY A 78 6.78 -19.94 -20.74
N TRP A 79 6.71 -19.67 -19.44
CA TRP A 79 7.46 -20.42 -18.44
C TRP A 79 6.95 -21.87 -18.32
N PRO A 80 7.79 -22.83 -17.86
CA PRO A 80 7.35 -24.20 -17.58
C PRO A 80 6.27 -24.23 -16.50
N GLY A 81 5.09 -24.74 -16.79
CA GLY A 81 3.98 -24.84 -15.83
C GLY A 81 4.02 -26.11 -14.98
N ASP A 82 4.69 -26.08 -13.82
CA ASP A 82 4.72 -27.24 -12.91
C ASP A 82 4.65 -26.89 -11.42
N TYR A 83 4.56 -27.94 -10.60
CA TYR A 83 4.40 -27.83 -9.15
C TYR A 83 5.60 -27.18 -8.45
N GLU A 84 6.83 -27.37 -8.96
CA GLU A 84 8.01 -26.73 -8.38
C GLU A 84 7.97 -25.21 -8.58
N GLY A 85 7.54 -24.75 -9.75
CA GLY A 85 7.32 -23.31 -10.01
C GLY A 85 6.27 -22.72 -9.08
N VAL A 86 5.14 -23.42 -8.86
CA VAL A 86 4.11 -23.00 -7.88
C VAL A 86 4.69 -22.92 -6.46
N GLU A 87 5.52 -23.89 -6.07
CA GLU A 87 6.16 -23.91 -4.75
C GLU A 87 7.18 -22.77 -4.57
N LEU A 88 7.92 -22.39 -5.62
CA LEU A 88 8.78 -21.20 -5.60
C LEU A 88 7.96 -19.92 -5.40
N PHE A 89 6.82 -19.77 -6.08
CA PHE A 89 5.91 -18.66 -5.83
C PHE A 89 5.33 -18.69 -4.42
N ARG A 90 5.01 -19.86 -3.86
CA ARG A 90 4.53 -19.99 -2.47
C ARG A 90 5.56 -19.47 -1.47
N ARG A 91 6.85 -19.74 -1.71
CA ARG A 91 7.97 -19.29 -0.86
C ARG A 91 8.22 -17.78 -0.94
N SER A 92 7.72 -17.10 -1.98
CA SER A 92 7.88 -15.64 -2.15
C SER A 92 7.20 -14.81 -1.07
N ALA A 93 6.21 -15.36 -0.35
CA ALA A 93 5.44 -14.64 0.66
C ALA A 93 6.32 -14.07 1.79
N ALA A 94 7.32 -14.82 2.25
CA ALA A 94 8.21 -14.38 3.32
C ALA A 94 9.20 -13.28 2.87
N PRO A 95 9.93 -13.42 1.74
CA PRO A 95 10.72 -12.34 1.15
C PRO A 95 9.90 -11.07 0.88
N LEU A 96 8.70 -11.21 0.30
CA LEU A 96 7.82 -10.07 0.00
C LEU A 96 7.50 -9.27 1.26
N ARG A 97 7.12 -9.96 2.34
CA ARG A 97 6.86 -9.33 3.64
C ARG A 97 8.09 -8.56 4.16
N LYS A 98 9.27 -9.18 4.14
CA LYS A 98 10.52 -8.54 4.60
C LYS A 98 10.87 -7.30 3.77
N VAL A 99 10.66 -7.35 2.45
CA VAL A 99 10.92 -6.21 1.57
C VAL A 99 9.96 -5.05 1.86
N VAL A 100 8.66 -5.34 2.03
CA VAL A 100 7.66 -4.33 2.43
C VAL A 100 8.02 -3.69 3.76
N GLU A 101 8.37 -4.50 4.77
CA GLU A 101 8.77 -4.01 6.09
C GLU A 101 9.99 -3.08 5.99
N ARG A 102 11.02 -3.48 5.25
CA ARG A 102 12.24 -2.68 5.04
C ARG A 102 11.95 -1.37 4.30
N LEU A 103 11.19 -1.40 3.22
CA LEU A 103 10.87 -0.19 2.45
C LEU A 103 9.95 0.74 3.24
N THR A 104 9.01 0.18 4.00
CA THR A 104 8.20 0.95 4.96
C THR A 104 9.08 1.64 6.00
N GLN A 105 10.06 0.95 6.59
CA GLN A 105 10.97 1.57 7.57
C GLN A 105 11.76 2.73 6.95
N ARG A 106 12.28 2.56 5.73
CA ARG A 106 12.98 3.64 5.01
C ARG A 106 12.05 4.84 4.76
N TRP A 107 10.83 4.57 4.33
CA TRP A 107 9.81 5.60 4.13
C TRP A 107 9.46 6.34 5.43
N ILE A 108 9.33 5.63 6.56
CA ILE A 108 9.09 6.26 7.88
C ILE A 108 10.26 7.19 8.24
N VAL A 109 11.50 6.75 8.02
CA VAL A 109 12.71 7.54 8.31
C VAL A 109 12.79 8.78 7.42
N SER A 110 12.46 8.67 6.13
CA SER A 110 12.54 9.79 5.19
C SER A 110 11.41 10.81 5.35
N THR A 111 10.22 10.36 5.76
CA THR A 111 9.02 11.21 5.83
C THR A 111 8.70 11.68 7.25
N GLY A 112 9.19 10.97 8.28
CA GLY A 112 8.77 11.16 9.67
C GLY A 112 7.34 10.70 9.95
N ILE A 113 6.65 10.10 8.96
CA ILE A 113 5.26 9.67 9.05
C ILE A 113 5.23 8.19 9.48
N ARG A 114 4.51 7.89 10.56
CA ARG A 114 4.34 6.52 11.07
C ARG A 114 2.98 5.91 10.75
N PHE A 115 1.95 6.73 10.64
CA PHE A 115 0.62 6.34 10.20
C PHE A 115 0.29 7.05 8.87
N PRO A 116 -0.13 6.33 7.82
CA PRO A 116 -0.17 6.86 6.46
C PRO A 116 -1.38 7.78 6.16
N ALA A 117 -1.97 8.42 7.18
CA ALA A 117 -3.14 9.30 7.02
C ALA A 117 -3.12 10.45 8.04
N ARG A 118 -3.98 11.44 7.81
CA ARG A 118 -4.25 12.58 8.70
C ARG A 118 -5.66 12.50 9.27
N ALA A 119 -5.97 13.36 10.24
CA ALA A 119 -7.36 13.56 10.65
C ALA A 119 -8.22 13.93 9.42
N ASP A 120 -9.45 13.46 9.42
CA ASP A 120 -10.46 13.61 8.38
C ASP A 120 -10.21 12.84 7.06
N ASP A 121 -9.03 12.25 6.87
CA ASP A 121 -8.79 11.35 5.74
C ASP A 121 -9.66 10.09 5.85
N THR A 122 -10.04 9.54 4.70
CA THR A 122 -10.74 8.26 4.64
C THR A 122 -9.74 7.13 4.42
N VAL A 123 -9.79 6.10 5.25
CA VAL A 123 -8.86 4.97 5.22
C VAL A 123 -9.62 3.70 4.97
N THR A 124 -9.14 2.88 4.03
CA THR A 124 -9.56 1.48 3.88
C THR A 124 -8.55 0.58 4.57
N TYR A 125 -9.02 -0.34 5.41
CA TYR A 125 -8.17 -1.21 6.22
C TYR A 125 -8.75 -2.63 6.31
N LEU A 126 -7.93 -3.60 6.74
CA LEU A 126 -8.37 -4.96 7.01
C LEU A 126 -8.71 -5.14 8.48
N ARG A 127 -9.97 -5.46 8.79
CA ARG A 127 -10.41 -5.84 10.13
C ARG A 127 -10.49 -7.36 10.23
N ASP A 128 -9.92 -7.92 11.29
CA ASP A 128 -10.20 -9.30 11.65
C ASP A 128 -11.62 -9.40 12.22
N SER A 129 -12.47 -10.17 11.54
CA SER A 129 -13.81 -10.49 12.00
C SER A 129 -13.99 -12.01 11.87
N ALA A 130 -14.08 -12.71 13.00
CA ALA A 130 -14.22 -14.17 13.05
C ALA A 130 -13.13 -14.93 12.27
N GLY A 131 -11.88 -14.45 12.33
CA GLY A 131 -10.73 -15.08 11.64
C GLY A 131 -10.64 -14.78 10.14
N LEU A 132 -11.53 -13.94 9.60
CA LEU A 132 -11.49 -13.44 8.23
C LEU A 132 -11.08 -11.96 8.21
N LYS A 133 -10.11 -11.63 7.36
CA LYS A 133 -9.70 -10.24 7.09
C LYS A 133 -10.71 -9.61 6.13
N VAL A 134 -11.57 -8.72 6.63
CA VAL A 134 -12.59 -8.01 5.84
C VAL A 134 -12.15 -6.57 5.61
N ARG A 135 -12.26 -6.08 4.37
CA ARG A 135 -12.01 -4.67 4.05
C ARG A 135 -13.11 -3.79 4.64
N GLN A 136 -12.74 -2.79 5.42
CA GLN A 136 -13.63 -1.76 5.94
C GLN A 136 -13.07 -0.38 5.63
N THR A 137 -13.95 0.61 5.61
CA THR A 137 -13.60 2.01 5.40
C THR A 137 -14.03 2.82 6.60
N GLY A 138 -13.19 3.76 7.04
CA GLY A 138 -13.50 4.69 8.13
C GLY A 138 -12.81 6.03 7.94
N VAL A 139 -13.33 7.06 8.60
CA VAL A 139 -12.75 8.40 8.60
C VAL A 139 -11.86 8.56 9.81
N VAL A 140 -10.64 9.03 9.63
CA VAL A 140 -9.68 9.22 10.72
C VAL A 140 -10.15 10.35 11.63
N ILE A 141 -10.29 10.07 12.93
CA ILE A 141 -10.57 11.08 13.95
C ILE A 141 -9.26 11.67 14.46
N THR A 142 -8.33 10.80 14.83
CA THR A 142 -7.03 11.19 15.38
C THR A 142 -5.98 10.12 15.09
N VAL A 143 -4.73 10.56 15.05
CA VAL A 143 -3.56 9.72 14.77
C VAL A 143 -2.59 9.85 15.93
N ASP A 144 -2.28 8.72 16.56
CA ASP A 144 -1.17 8.62 17.50
C ASP A 144 0.11 8.28 16.72
N ARG A 145 0.94 9.30 16.53
CA ARG A 145 2.21 9.19 15.81
C ARG A 145 3.23 8.34 16.56
N ASN A 146 3.16 8.23 17.88
CA ASN A 146 4.13 7.47 18.65
C ASN A 146 3.93 5.97 18.49
N THR A 147 2.67 5.54 18.59
CA THR A 147 2.28 4.12 18.50
C THR A 147 2.00 3.65 17.08
N ALA A 148 2.02 4.55 16.08
CA ALA A 148 1.61 4.26 14.71
C ALA A 148 0.18 3.70 14.64
N THR A 149 -0.72 4.28 15.43
CA THR A 149 -2.14 3.90 15.45
C THR A 149 -3.03 5.09 15.12
N ALA A 150 -4.24 4.82 14.63
CA ALA A 150 -5.27 5.83 14.45
C ALA A 150 -6.59 5.36 15.02
N VAL A 151 -7.41 6.31 15.45
CA VAL A 151 -8.81 6.07 15.79
C VAL A 151 -9.66 6.51 14.61
N LEU A 152 -10.44 5.58 14.07
CA LEU A 152 -11.35 5.81 12.96
C LEU A 152 -12.79 5.89 13.47
N ARG A 153 -13.59 6.73 12.83
CA ARG A 153 -15.06 6.67 12.86
C ARG A 153 -15.51 5.78 11.71
N VAL A 154 -16.13 4.66 12.04
CA VAL A 154 -16.69 3.71 11.08
C VAL A 154 -18.21 3.83 11.13
N ILE A 155 -18.84 3.99 9.95
CA ILE A 155 -20.30 4.06 9.83
C ILE A 155 -20.79 2.68 9.39
N TRP A 156 -21.42 1.95 10.30
CA TRP A 156 -22.07 0.67 10.00
C TRP A 156 -23.54 0.89 9.63
N ASN A 157 -23.93 0.41 8.44
CA ASN A 157 -25.30 0.41 7.93
C ASN A 157 -26.01 1.78 8.08
N GLY A 158 -25.25 2.87 7.94
CA GLY A 158 -25.76 4.25 8.05
C GLY A 158 -26.28 4.67 9.44
N LYS A 159 -26.15 3.84 10.48
CA LYS A 159 -26.82 4.07 11.77
C LYS A 159 -25.92 4.00 13.01
N LYS A 160 -24.77 3.32 12.94
CA LYS A 160 -23.87 3.19 14.09
C LYS A 160 -22.50 3.79 13.79
N ASN A 161 -22.16 4.84 14.54
CA ASN A 161 -20.82 5.40 14.61
C ASN A 161 -20.02 4.63 15.66
N GLU A 162 -19.10 3.77 15.22
CA GLU A 162 -18.16 3.07 16.10
C GLU A 162 -16.78 3.71 15.97
N ALA A 163 -16.13 3.97 17.11
CA ALA A 163 -14.73 4.35 17.14
C ALA A 163 -13.86 3.09 17.17
N VAL A 164 -13.07 2.89 16.12
CA VAL A 164 -12.21 1.71 15.97
C VAL A 164 -10.76 2.17 15.94
N ARG A 165 -9.93 1.60 16.82
CA ARG A 165 -8.47 1.79 16.76
C ARG A 165 -7.88 0.80 15.75
N ILE A 166 -7.05 1.30 14.84
CA ILE A 166 -6.33 0.48 13.87
C ILE A 166 -4.84 0.79 13.90
N ASN A 167 -4.03 -0.21 13.54
CA ASN A 167 -2.61 -0.01 13.39
C ASN A 167 -2.28 0.38 11.95
N ALA A 168 -1.12 1.01 11.77
CA ALA A 168 -0.70 1.48 10.46
C ALA A 168 -0.48 0.34 9.44
N GLU A 169 -0.15 -0.87 9.88
CA GLU A 169 0.00 -2.08 9.04
C GLU A 169 -1.31 -2.62 8.47
N ASP A 170 -2.45 -2.31 9.08
CA ASP A 170 -3.75 -2.77 8.61
C ASP A 170 -4.30 -1.88 7.48
N VAL A 171 -3.69 -0.71 7.26
CA VAL A 171 -4.10 0.26 6.24
C VAL A 171 -3.77 -0.26 4.85
N CYS A 172 -4.79 -0.34 3.99
CA CYS A 172 -4.67 -0.73 2.59
C CYS A 172 -4.54 0.47 1.65
N SER A 173 -5.30 1.54 1.91
CA SER A 173 -5.31 2.74 1.07
C SER A 173 -5.85 3.93 1.86
N VAL A 174 -5.47 5.13 1.42
CA VAL A 174 -5.88 6.40 2.03
C VAL A 174 -6.41 7.32 0.94
N THR A 175 -7.61 7.84 1.15
CA THR A 175 -8.22 8.87 0.32
C THR A 175 -8.18 10.18 1.10
N PRO A 176 -7.39 11.18 0.66
CA PRO A 176 -7.30 12.47 1.34
C PRO A 176 -8.67 13.13 1.47
N ALA A 177 -8.90 13.84 2.58
CA ALA A 177 -10.07 14.70 2.69
C ALA A 177 -10.07 15.73 1.55
N VAL A 178 -11.17 15.82 0.80
CA VAL A 178 -11.31 16.84 -0.26
C VAL A 178 -11.23 18.21 0.41
N THR A 179 -10.14 18.94 0.14
CA THR A 179 -10.01 20.32 0.59
C THR A 179 -10.94 21.15 -0.30
N VAL A 180 -12.18 21.39 0.16
CA VAL A 180 -13.04 22.37 -0.49
C VAL A 180 -12.44 23.74 -0.17
N SER A 181 -11.64 24.27 -1.08
CA SER A 181 -11.25 25.68 -1.06
C SER A 181 -12.53 26.49 -1.06
N SER A 182 -12.89 27.08 0.08
CA SER A 182 -13.98 28.05 0.11
C SER A 182 -13.63 29.20 -0.85
N PRO A 183 -14.51 29.61 -1.77
CA PRO A 183 -14.28 30.82 -2.53
C PRO A 183 -14.15 31.98 -1.54
N SER A 184 -13.05 32.74 -1.63
CA SER A 184 -12.89 33.97 -0.87
C SER A 184 -14.13 34.85 -1.10
N PRO A 185 -14.78 35.37 -0.03
CA PRO A 185 -15.80 36.37 -0.22
C PRO A 185 -15.17 37.57 -0.92
N GLU A 186 -15.70 37.95 -2.08
CA GLU A 186 -15.34 39.19 -2.75
C GLU A 186 -15.52 40.34 -1.75
N PRO A 187 -14.57 41.29 -1.67
CA PRO A 187 -14.77 42.48 -0.86
C PRO A 187 -15.98 43.22 -1.43
N ILE A 188 -17.03 43.34 -0.62
CA ILE A 188 -18.14 44.25 -0.87
C ILE A 188 -17.51 45.64 -0.99
N GLY A 189 -17.45 46.14 -2.23
CA GLY A 189 -16.97 47.47 -2.55
C GLY A 189 -17.79 48.49 -1.78
N GLY A 190 -17.20 48.99 -0.69
CA GLY A 190 -17.70 50.10 0.09
C GLY A 190 -17.82 51.33 -0.79
N GLY A 191 -18.98 51.95 -0.76
CA GLY A 191 -19.27 53.17 -1.48
C GLY A 191 -18.28 54.29 -1.12
N THR A 192 -17.89 55.03 -2.15
CA THR A 192 -17.37 56.39 -2.00
C THR A 192 -18.50 57.35 -2.30
N ALA A 193 -18.98 57.98 -1.24
CA ALA A 193 -19.65 59.27 -1.31
C ALA A 193 -18.58 60.36 -1.45
N ALA A 194 -18.66 61.14 -2.53
CA ALA A 194 -18.25 62.55 -2.63
C ALA A 194 -18.73 63.09 -3.98
#